data_AF-A0A3D5CL59-F1
#
_entry.id   AF-A0A3D5CL59-F1
#
_cell.length_a   1.000
_cell.length_b   1.000
_cell.length_c   1.000
_cell.angle_alpha   90.00
_cell.angle_beta   90.00
_cell.angle_gamma   90.00
#
_symmetry.space_group_name_H-M   'P 1'
#
loop_
_entity.id
_entity.type
_entity.pdbx_description
1 polymer ?
#
loop_
_entity_poly.entity_id
_entity_poly.type
_entity_poly.pdbx_seq_one_letter_code
_entity_poly.pdbx_strand_id
1 'polypeptide(L)'
;MIGESVSFMNEYHERVSGTVTGISSDRFDDVKWLVMGDGEMARPHYWSKKKKTYIPVKEKDMNSIYLEVKGKKFYDFIYLEEVIL
;
A
#
# COMPACT_ATOMS: atom_id res chain seq x y z
N MET A 1 0.29 0.18 -7.66
CA MET A 1 1.17 -0.97 -7.43
C MET A 1 0.55 -2.09 -6.63
N ILE A 2 -0.11 -3.04 -7.28
CA ILE A 2 0.16 -4.45 -6.97
C ILE A 2 0.93 -4.96 -8.19
N GLY A 3 2.01 -5.70 -7.97
CA GLY A 3 2.89 -6.19 -9.03
C GLY A 3 3.99 -5.23 -9.46
N GLU A 4 4.05 -4.00 -8.95
CA GLU A 4 5.19 -3.10 -9.21
C GLU A 4 6.34 -3.39 -8.23
N SER A 5 7.56 -3.08 -8.66
CA SER A 5 8.76 -3.16 -7.83
C SER A 5 8.96 -1.85 -7.07
N VAL A 6 9.20 -1.94 -5.77
CA VAL A 6 9.48 -0.79 -4.90
C VAL A 6 10.82 -0.97 -4.19
N SER A 7 11.44 0.15 -3.82
CA SER A 7 12.64 0.17 -2.98
C SER A 7 12.36 0.84 -1.63
N PHE A 8 12.96 0.33 -0.56
CA PHE A 8 12.80 0.82 0.81
C PHE A 8 14.04 0.49 1.65
N MET A 9 14.12 1.04 2.86
CA MET A 9 15.16 0.68 3.83
C MET A 9 14.65 -0.44 4.73
N ASN A 10 15.39 -1.54 4.82
CA ASN A 10 15.05 -2.61 5.76
C ASN A 10 15.46 -2.24 7.20
N GLU A 11 15.15 -3.13 8.16
CA GLU A 11 15.50 -2.98 9.58
C GLU A 11 17.02 -2.81 9.83
N TYR A 12 17.86 -3.29 8.91
CA TYR A 12 19.32 -3.18 8.96
C TYR A 12 19.86 -1.91 8.29
N HIS A 13 19.00 -0.97 7.92
CA HIS A 13 19.35 0.25 7.17
C HIS A 13 20.04 -0.04 5.84
N GLU A 14 19.66 -1.14 5.18
CA GLU A 14 20.08 -1.47 3.83
C GLU A 14 18.94 -1.14 2.85
N ARG A 15 19.29 -0.54 1.71
CA ARG A 15 18.32 -0.34 0.62
C ARG A 15 18.07 -1.67 -0.07
N VAL A 16 16.83 -2.12 -0.03
CA VAL A 16 16.37 -3.34 -0.67
C VAL A 16 15.22 -3.05 -1.63
N SER A 17 14.93 -4.00 -2.52
CA SER A 17 13.81 -3.90 -3.46
C SER A 17 13.02 -5.20 -3.50
N GLY A 18 11.72 -5.09 -3.78
CA GLY A 18 10.81 -6.22 -3.90
C GLY A 18 9.54 -5.86 -4.62
N THR A 19 8.70 -6.86 -4.90
CA THR A 19 7.43 -6.67 -5.62
C THR A 19 6.27 -6.54 -4.64
N VAL A 20 5.43 -5.52 -4.79
CA VAL A 20 4.23 -5.36 -3.96
C VAL A 20 3.23 -6.48 -4.26
N THR A 21 2.91 -7.30 -3.27
CA THR A 21 1.94 -8.42 -3.38
C THR A 21 0.62 -8.14 -2.69
N GLY A 22 0.60 -7.21 -1.73
CA GLY A 22 -0.60 -6.90 -0.95
C GLY A 22 -0.61 -5.47 -0.41
N ILE A 23 -1.79 -5.07 0.04
CA ILE A 23 -2.04 -3.79 0.73
C ILE A 23 -2.98 -4.04 1.91
N SER A 24 -2.70 -3.39 3.03
CA SER A 24 -3.51 -3.48 4.24
C SER A 24 -3.43 -2.17 5.04
N SER A 25 -4.08 -2.12 6.20
CA SER A 25 -4.14 -0.94 7.05
C SER A 25 -4.28 -1.28 8.52
N ASP A 26 -3.63 -0.51 9.38
CA ASP A 26 -3.81 -0.59 10.84
C ASP A 26 -5.14 0.04 11.30
N ARG A 27 -5.82 0.77 10.41
CA ARG A 27 -7.02 1.56 10.72
C ARG A 27 -8.30 1.05 10.04
N PHE A 28 -8.18 0.38 8.90
CA PHE A 28 -9.33 -0.04 8.09
C PHE A 28 -9.31 -1.55 7.85
N ASP A 29 -10.45 -2.20 8.07
CA ASP A 29 -10.58 -3.66 7.96
C ASP A 29 -10.29 -4.23 6.54
N ASP A 30 -10.63 -3.48 5.49
CA ASP A 30 -10.50 -3.92 4.09
C ASP A 30 -10.07 -2.74 3.22
N VAL A 31 -8.93 -2.91 2.55
CA VAL A 31 -8.28 -1.91 1.71
C VAL A 31 -7.89 -2.52 0.37
N LYS A 32 -8.06 -1.74 -0.70
CA LYS A 32 -7.67 -2.10 -2.06
C LYS A 32 -6.97 -0.95 -2.77
N TRP A 33 -6.08 -1.30 -3.70
CA TRP A 33 -5.54 -0.35 -4.68
C TRP A 33 -6.51 -0.26 -5.85
N LEU A 34 -7.16 0.89 -6.04
CA LEU A 34 -8.12 1.09 -7.14
C LEU A 34 -7.70 2.25 -8.02
N VAL A 35 -7.92 2.10 -9.32
CA VAL A 35 -7.78 3.15 -10.33
C VAL A 35 -9.11 3.89 -10.43
N MET A 36 -9.08 5.22 -10.34
CA MET A 36 -10.24 6.10 -10.48
C MET A 36 -10.22 6.81 -11.83
N GLY A 37 -11.40 7.05 -12.39
CA GLY A 37 -11.58 7.80 -13.64
C GLY A 37 -11.08 7.06 -14.88
N ASP A 38 -10.62 7.84 -15.85
CA ASP A 38 -9.99 7.49 -17.13
C ASP A 38 -8.58 6.88 -17.00
N GLY A 39 -8.18 6.48 -15.79
CA GLY A 39 -6.95 5.72 -15.56
C GLY A 39 -5.84 6.50 -14.86
N GLU A 40 -6.01 7.81 -14.66
CA GLU A 40 -4.91 8.69 -14.26
C GLU A 40 -4.59 8.69 -12.76
N MET A 41 -5.52 8.29 -11.89
CA MET A 41 -5.31 8.34 -10.44
C MET A 41 -5.60 7.00 -9.77
N ALA A 42 -4.54 6.27 -9.41
CA ALA A 42 -4.61 5.05 -8.63
C ALA A 42 -4.20 5.32 -7.17
N ARG A 43 -5.03 4.93 -6.20
CA ARG A 43 -4.75 5.16 -4.76
C ARG A 43 -5.41 4.09 -3.86
N PRO A 44 -5.00 4.00 -2.59
CA PRO A 44 -5.67 3.18 -1.59
C PRO A 44 -7.13 3.61 -1.35
N HIS A 45 -8.02 2.64 -1.29
CA HIS A 45 -9.43 2.79 -0.94
C HIS A 45 -9.82 1.80 0.13
N TYR A 46 -10.64 2.22 1.09
CA TYR A 46 -11.15 1.34 2.14
C TYR A 46 -12.63 1.05 1.95
N TRP A 47 -13.09 -0.12 2.41
CA TRP A 47 -14.50 -0.47 2.40
C TRP A 47 -15.29 0.33 3.45
N SER A 48 -16.21 1.17 3.00
CA SER A 48 -17.13 1.87 3.89
C SER A 48 -18.37 1.02 4.15
N LYS A 49 -18.48 0.44 5.35
CA LYS A 49 -19.69 -0.31 5.76
C LYS A 49 -20.96 0.54 5.66
N LYS A 50 -20.88 1.84 5.94
CA LYS A 50 -22.00 2.79 5.85
C LYS A 50 -22.47 3.04 4.42
N LYS A 51 -21.53 3.26 3.49
CA LYS A 51 -21.86 3.53 2.09
C LYS A 51 -21.94 2.25 1.23
N LYS A 52 -21.56 1.10 1.79
CA LYS A 52 -21.45 -0.20 1.11
C LYS A 52 -20.64 -0.10 -0.19
N THR A 53 -19.55 0.64 -0.16
CA THR A 53 -18.67 0.85 -1.32
C THR A 53 -17.25 1.22 -0.87
N TYR A 54 -16.29 1.08 -1.77
CA TYR A 54 -14.92 1.53 -1.57
C TYR A 54 -14.83 3.05 -1.75
N ILE A 55 -14.18 3.72 -0.81
CA ILE A 55 -13.93 5.16 -0.85
C ILE A 55 -12.45 5.46 -0.62
N PRO A 56 -11.92 6.53 -1.22
CA PRO A 56 -10.50 6.84 -1.12
C PRO A 56 -10.07 7.10 0.33
N VAL A 57 -8.93 6.55 0.71
CA VAL A 57 -8.29 6.81 2.02
C VAL A 57 -7.86 8.27 2.06
N LYS A 58 -8.28 9.04 3.07
CA LYS A 58 -7.93 10.47 3.17
C LYS A 58 -6.45 10.67 3.49
N GLU A 59 -5.88 11.80 3.10
CA GLU A 59 -4.45 12.10 3.33
C GLU A 59 -4.03 11.95 4.80
N LYS A 60 -4.84 12.48 5.73
CA LYS A 60 -4.59 12.37 7.17
C LYS A 60 -4.57 10.94 7.72
N ASP A 61 -5.10 9.98 6.96
CA ASP A 61 -5.18 8.57 7.32
C ASP A 61 -4.23 7.72 6.43
N MET A 62 -3.42 8.34 5.55
CA MET A 62 -2.58 7.64 4.58
C MET A 62 -1.41 6.91 5.23
N ASN A 63 -0.90 7.44 6.35
CA ASN A 63 0.15 6.82 7.16
C ASN A 63 -0.29 5.51 7.84
N SER A 64 -1.59 5.18 7.83
CA SER A 64 -2.05 3.89 8.34
C SER A 64 -1.98 2.79 7.28
N ILE A 65 -1.60 3.10 6.04
CA ILE A 65 -1.57 2.15 4.93
C ILE A 65 -0.18 1.54 4.82
N TYR A 66 -0.12 0.21 4.78
CA TYR A 66 1.11 -0.53 4.59
C TYR A 66 0.98 -1.54 3.45
N LEU A 67 2.12 -1.88 2.86
CA LEU A 67 2.29 -2.76 1.73
C LEU A 67 2.93 -4.06 2.19
N GLU A 68 2.49 -5.16 1.62
CA GLU A 68 3.22 -6.43 1.67
C GLU A 68 4.13 -6.48 0.45
N VAL A 69 5.43 -6.61 0.67
CA VAL A 69 6.46 -6.57 -0.37
C VAL A 69 7.23 -7.89 -0.38
N LYS A 70 7.15 -8.62 -1.50
CA LYS A 70 7.88 -9.85 -1.71
C LYS A 70 9.32 -9.57 -2.13
N GLY A 71 10.26 -9.82 -1.24
CA GLY A 71 11.69 -9.86 -1.53
C GLY A 71 12.14 -11.20 -2.11
N LYS A 72 13.46 -11.43 -2.14
CA LYS A 72 14.03 -12.69 -2.66
C LYS A 72 13.77 -13.90 -1.77
N LYS A 73 13.74 -13.71 -0.45
CA LYS A 73 13.67 -14.79 0.55
C LYS A 73 12.49 -14.65 1.51
N PHE A 74 12.07 -13.43 1.81
CA PHE A 74 11.06 -13.11 2.80
C PHE A 74 10.12 -12.03 2.25
N TYR A 75 9.01 -11.85 2.96
CA TYR A 75 8.10 -10.74 2.76
C TYR A 75 8.37 -9.70 3.82
N ASP A 76 8.39 -8.44 3.39
CA ASP A 76 8.50 -7.27 4.23
C ASP A 76 7.17 -6.54 4.28
N PHE A 77 6.85 -5.94 5.41
CA PHE A 77 5.68 -5.08 5.57
C PHE A 77 6.15 -3.67 5.85
N ILE A 78 5.84 -2.75 4.94
CA ILE A 78 6.31 -1.36 5.01
C ILE A 78 5.14 -0.40 4.88
N TYR A 79 5.17 0.70 5.63
CA TYR A 79 4.24 1.79 5.42
C TYR A 79 4.44 2.43 4.05
N LEU A 80 3.36 2.95 3.47
CA LEU A 80 3.41 3.56 2.15
C LEU A 80 4.41 4.73 2.06
N GLU A 81 4.64 5.44 3.18
CA GLU A 81 5.61 6.53 3.28
C GLU A 81 7.08 6.09 3.28
N GLU A 82 7.35 4.80 3.50
CA GLU A 82 8.71 4.24 3.53
C GLU A 82 9.23 3.87 2.12
N VAL A 83 8.40 4.03 1.08
CA VAL A 83 8.79 3.80 -0.31
C VAL A 83 9.68 4.94 -0.81
N ILE A 84 10.87 4.60 -1.31
CA ILE A 84 11.92 5.55 -1.73
C ILE A 84 12.01 5.70 -3.27
N LEU A 85 11.34 4.82 -4.03
CA LEU A 85 11.50 4.56 -5.47
C LEU A 85 12.80 3.81 -5.79
#